data_AF-A0A535QW52-F1
#
_entry.id   AF-A0A535QW52-F1
#
_cell.length_a   1.000
_cell.length_b   1.000
_cell.length_c   1.000
_cell.angle_alpha   90.00
_cell.angle_beta   90.00
_cell.angle_gamma   90.00
#
_symmetry.space_group_name_H-M   'P 1'
#
loop_
_entity.id
_entity.type
_entity.pdbx_description
1 polymer ?
#
loop_
_entity_poly.entity_id
_entity_poly.type
_entity_poly.pdbx_seq_one_letter_code
_entity_poly.pdbx_strand_id
1 'polypeptide(L)'
;METTQAPASGDLRQQIDAQLATCKDPEIGLDIMSLGLVYEVNIDEGNVLIKMTLTAIGCPWAQDLFDEVKAKVEEIPAVKSCTVELVYSPPWSADMMSDDAKMELGFL
;
A
#
# COMPACT_ATOMS: atom_id res chain seq x y z
N MET A 1 -19.48 22.48 3.05
CA MET A 1 -18.40 23.45 2.82
C MET A 1 -17.30 23.11 3.81
N GLU A 2 -16.28 22.34 3.43
CA GLU A 2 -15.04 22.22 4.21
C GLU A 2 -13.85 22.15 3.23
N THR A 3 -13.19 23.30 3.12
CA THR A 3 -11.74 23.56 2.98
C THR A 3 -10.88 22.74 2.00
N THR A 4 -10.55 23.39 0.87
CA THR A 4 -9.19 23.68 0.36
C THR A 4 -8.04 22.69 0.60
N GLN A 5 -7.40 22.23 -0.49
CA GLN A 5 -5.93 22.27 -0.63
C GLN A 5 -5.47 22.20 -2.10
N ALA A 6 -4.30 22.78 -2.35
CA ALA A 6 -3.74 23.20 -3.64
C ALA A 6 -3.24 22.04 -4.55
N PRO A 7 -3.15 22.25 -5.89
CA PRO A 7 -2.66 21.23 -6.82
C PRO A 7 -1.12 21.26 -6.86
N ALA A 8 -0.44 20.18 -6.45
CA ALA A 8 0.96 19.90 -6.82
C ALA A 8 1.51 18.57 -6.28
N SER A 9 0.98 18.01 -5.18
CA SER A 9 1.49 16.73 -4.65
C SER A 9 0.42 15.84 -3.99
N GLY A 10 -0.72 16.41 -3.58
CA GLY A 10 -1.84 15.66 -3.01
C GLY A 10 -2.49 14.69 -4.00
N ASP A 11 -2.66 15.09 -5.26
CA ASP A 11 -3.27 14.26 -6.30
C ASP A 11 -2.44 13.00 -6.63
N LEU A 12 -1.11 13.08 -6.58
CA LEU A 12 -0.26 11.94 -6.90
C LEU A 12 -0.31 10.90 -5.77
N ARG A 13 -0.20 11.36 -4.52
CA ARG A 13 -0.35 10.47 -3.36
C ARG A 13 -1.70 9.78 -3.36
N GLN A 14 -2.77 10.50 -3.68
CA GLN A 14 -4.12 9.95 -3.69
C GLN A 14 -4.32 8.94 -4.82
N GLN A 15 -3.72 9.15 -6.00
CA GLN A 15 -3.70 8.17 -7.08
C GLN A 15 -2.93 6.91 -6.70
N ILE A 16 -1.76 7.06 -6.05
CA ILE A 16 -0.97 5.92 -5.55
C ILE A 16 -1.77 5.14 -4.52
N ASP A 17 -2.37 5.82 -3.55
CA ASP A 17 -3.19 5.22 -2.50
C ASP A 17 -4.38 4.44 -3.09
N ALA A 18 -5.06 5.03 -4.08
CA ALA A 18 -6.13 4.37 -4.81
C ALA A 18 -5.64 3.12 -5.56
N GLN A 19 -4.46 3.15 -6.20
CA GLN A 19 -3.88 1.97 -6.84
C GLN A 19 -3.51 0.90 -5.83
N LEU A 20 -2.93 1.27 -4.68
CA LEU A 20 -2.59 0.33 -3.62
C LEU A 20 -3.84 -0.34 -3.04
N ALA A 21 -4.96 0.36 -2.93
CA ALA A 21 -6.24 -0.21 -2.52
C ALA A 21 -6.82 -1.21 -3.55
N THR A 22 -6.37 -1.18 -4.82
CA THR A 22 -6.73 -2.21 -5.81
C THR A 22 -5.94 -3.50 -5.66
N CYS A 23 -4.74 -3.42 -5.06
CA CYS A 23 -3.88 -4.56 -4.81
C CYS A 23 -4.38 -5.31 -3.58
N LYS A 24 -4.80 -6.55 -3.79
CA LYS A 24 -5.33 -7.43 -2.75
C LYS A 24 -4.37 -8.58 -2.51
N ASP A 25 -4.19 -8.91 -1.24
CA ASP A 25 -3.42 -10.08 -0.86
C ASP A 25 -4.19 -11.34 -1.29
N PRO A 26 -3.61 -12.21 -2.15
CA PRO A 26 -4.31 -13.39 -2.65
C PRO A 26 -4.52 -14.49 -1.58
N GLU A 27 -3.85 -14.41 -0.42
CA GLU A 27 -4.05 -15.35 0.68
C GLU A 27 -5.18 -14.90 1.62
N ILE A 28 -5.21 -13.61 1.96
CA ILE A 28 -6.21 -13.03 2.89
C ILE A 28 -7.46 -12.54 2.15
N GLY A 29 -7.35 -12.17 0.88
CA GLY A 29 -8.45 -11.65 0.05
C GLY A 29 -8.80 -10.17 0.30
N LEU A 30 -8.04 -9.49 1.16
CA LEU A 30 -8.22 -8.08 1.52
C LEU A 30 -7.12 -7.20 0.93
N ASP A 31 -7.38 -5.90 0.83
CA ASP A 31 -6.42 -4.96 0.29
C ASP A 31 -5.27 -4.67 1.26
N ILE A 32 -4.10 -4.41 0.68
CA ILE A 32 -2.86 -4.20 1.46
C ILE A 32 -2.91 -2.93 2.33
N MET A 33 -3.78 -1.97 1.99
CA MET A 33 -4.00 -0.75 2.76
C MET A 33 -4.83 -1.03 4.01
N SER A 34 -5.97 -1.70 3.87
CA SER A 34 -6.86 -2.07 4.99
C SER A 34 -6.21 -3.08 5.91
N LEU A 35 -5.37 -3.97 5.39
CA LEU A 35 -4.55 -4.86 6.21
C LEU A 35 -3.47 -4.12 7.01
N GLY A 36 -3.16 -2.87 6.68
CA GLY A 36 -2.11 -2.11 7.35
C GLY A 36 -0.71 -2.64 7.01
N LEU A 37 -0.53 -3.21 5.82
CA LEU A 37 0.77 -3.71 5.35
C LEU A 37 1.67 -2.57 4.88
N VAL A 38 1.10 -1.45 4.45
CA VAL A 38 1.83 -0.28 3.99
C VAL A 38 2.15 0.63 5.16
N TYR A 39 3.43 0.77 5.50
CA TYR A 39 3.89 1.61 6.61
C TYR A 39 4.19 3.03 6.19
N GLU A 40 4.83 3.21 5.04
CA GLU A 40 5.25 4.51 4.56
C GLU A 40 5.20 4.57 3.04
N VAL A 41 4.69 5.67 2.51
CA VAL A 41 4.75 5.99 1.08
C VAL A 41 5.41 7.36 0.96
N ASN A 42 6.60 7.37 0.40
CA ASN A 42 7.38 8.58 0.16
C ASN A 42 7.39 8.89 -1.34
N ILE A 43 7.21 10.16 -1.69
CA ILE A 43 7.08 10.60 -3.08
C ILE A 43 8.01 11.79 -3.27
N ASP A 44 9.02 11.61 -4.11
CA ASP A 44 10.08 12.59 -4.38
C ASP A 44 10.24 12.81 -5.88
N GLU A 45 9.79 13.95 -6.39
CA GLU A 45 9.89 14.35 -7.81
C GLU A 45 9.44 13.28 -8.84
N GLY A 46 8.47 12.44 -8.47
CA GLY A 46 7.94 11.33 -9.26
C GLY A 46 8.56 9.96 -8.94
N ASN A 47 9.57 9.89 -8.07
CA ASN A 47 10.06 8.64 -7.50
C ASN A 47 9.19 8.26 -6.30
N VAL A 48 8.59 7.09 -6.35
CA VAL A 48 7.74 6.58 -5.27
C VAL A 48 8.51 5.48 -4.54
N LEU A 49 8.69 5.66 -3.24
CA LEU A 49 9.23 4.64 -2.34
C LEU A 49 8.11 4.16 -1.42
N ILE A 50 7.81 2.88 -1.48
CA ILE A 50 6.76 2.26 -0.69
C ILE A 50 7.42 1.28 0.28
N LYS A 51 7.34 1.57 1.57
CA LYS A 51 7.76 0.65 2.62
C LYS A 51 6.56 -0.12 3.10
N MET A 52 6.61 -1.43 2.93
CA MET A 52 5.55 -2.33 3.36
C MET A 52 6.11 -3.57 4.03
N THR A 53 5.26 -4.24 4.78
CA THR A 53 5.55 -5.49 5.46
C THR A 53 4.65 -6.60 4.92
N LEU A 54 4.86 -7.82 5.39
CA LEU A 54 4.05 -8.97 5.01
C LEU A 54 3.43 -9.62 6.24
N THR A 55 2.25 -10.20 6.04
CA THR A 55 1.57 -11.03 7.03
C THR A 55 2.39 -12.28 7.39
N ALA A 56 3.19 -12.78 6.45
CA ALA A 56 4.03 -13.97 6.61
C ALA A 56 5.46 -13.76 6.09
N ILE A 57 6.44 -14.16 6.91
CA ILE A 57 7.86 -14.16 6.52
C ILE A 57 8.08 -15.22 5.45
N GLY A 58 8.43 -14.79 4.24
CA GLY A 58 8.83 -15.69 3.16
C GLY A 58 7.69 -16.25 2.31
N CYS A 59 6.52 -15.58 2.27
CA CYS A 59 5.47 -15.95 1.33
C CYS A 59 5.97 -15.77 -0.12
N PRO A 60 5.98 -16.81 -0.97
CA PRO A 60 6.52 -16.72 -2.33
C PRO A 60 5.74 -15.73 -3.21
N TRP A 61 4.45 -15.53 -2.92
CA TRP A 61 3.59 -14.61 -3.65
C TRP A 61 3.76 -13.14 -3.26
N ALA A 62 4.51 -12.86 -2.20
CA ALA A 62 4.80 -11.49 -1.82
C ALA A 62 5.59 -10.75 -2.91
N GLN A 63 6.51 -11.44 -3.58
CA GLN A 63 7.27 -10.86 -4.68
C GLN A 63 6.35 -10.50 -5.86
N ASP A 64 5.43 -11.39 -6.24
CA ASP A 64 4.42 -11.10 -7.27
C ASP A 64 3.53 -9.91 -6.88
N LEU A 65 3.10 -9.82 -5.62
CA LEU A 65 2.32 -8.69 -5.11
C LEU A 65 3.12 -7.38 -5.19
N PHE A 66 4.40 -7.39 -4.83
CA PHE A 66 5.25 -6.19 -4.94
C PHE A 66 5.47 -5.77 -6.39
N ASP A 67 5.65 -6.73 -7.30
CA ASP A 67 5.79 -6.45 -8.72
C ASP A 67 4.48 -5.88 -9.29
N GLU A 68 3.33 -6.44 -8.90
CA GLU A 68 2.02 -5.92 -9.27
C GLU A 68 1.80 -4.49 -8.76
N VAL A 69 2.07 -4.25 -7.47
CA VAL A 69 1.99 -2.92 -6.86
C VAL A 69 2.88 -1.94 -7.60
N LYS A 70 4.14 -2.33 -7.84
CA LYS A 70 5.11 -1.50 -8.55
C LYS A 70 4.59 -1.16 -9.94
N ALA A 71 4.15 -2.16 -10.71
CA ALA A 71 3.61 -1.97 -12.04
C ALA A 71 2.41 -1.02 -12.04
N LYS A 72 1.45 -1.24 -11.13
CA LYS A 72 0.25 -0.39 -10.96
C LYS A 72 0.57 1.06 -10.65
N VAL A 73 1.57 1.28 -9.81
CA VAL A 73 2.02 2.63 -9.45
C VAL A 73 2.80 3.27 -10.61
N GLU A 74 3.61 2.49 -11.35
CA GLU A 74 4.31 2.95 -12.55
C GLU A 74 3.37 3.20 -13.75
N GLU A 75 2.15 2.66 -13.76
CA GLU A 75 1.11 3.01 -14.74
C GLU A 75 0.65 4.48 -14.60
N ILE A 76 0.87 5.11 -13.45
CA ILE A 76 0.49 6.51 -13.24
C ILE A 76 1.47 7.42 -14.00
N PRO A 77 1.01 8.25 -14.95
CA PRO A 77 1.90 9.06 -15.80
C PRO A 77 2.74 10.10 -15.04
N ALA A 78 2.38 10.40 -13.79
CA ALA A 78 3.14 11.26 -12.89
C ALA A 78 4.24 10.53 -12.10
N VAL A 79 4.28 9.20 -12.13
CA VAL A 79 5.33 8.37 -11.51
C VAL A 79 6.43 8.11 -12.54
N LYS A 80 7.68 8.36 -12.14
CA LYS A 80 8.88 8.06 -12.93
C LYS A 80 9.46 6.69 -12.60
N SER A 81 9.43 6.32 -11.32
CA SER A 81 9.93 5.03 -10.85
C SER A 81 9.27 4.67 -9.52
N CYS A 82 8.91 3.40 -9.35
CA CYS A 82 8.42 2.88 -8.10
C CYS A 82 9.41 1.86 -7.50
N THR A 83 9.74 2.04 -6.23
CA THR A 83 10.56 1.11 -5.45
C THR A 83 9.75 0.63 -4.26
N VAL A 84 9.61 -0.69 -4.13
CA VAL A 84 8.96 -1.32 -2.98
C VAL A 84 10.04 -1.90 -2.08
N GLU A 85 10.12 -1.40 -0.84
CA GLU A 85 11.00 -1.90 0.20
C GLU A 85 10.21 -2.76 1.19
N LEU A 86 10.61 -4.02 1.31
CA LEU A 86 10.09 -4.91 2.32
C LEU A 86 10.78 -4.67 3.66
N VAL A 87 10.02 -4.20 4.65
CA VAL A 87 10.47 -4.05 6.03
C VAL A 87 9.88 -5.14 6.91
N TYR A 88 10.76 -5.82 7.65
CA TYR A 88 10.37 -6.86 8.61
C TYR A 88 10.22 -6.31 10.04
N SER A 89 10.63 -5.06 10.28
CA SER A 89 10.59 -4.43 11.58
C SER A 89 9.91 -3.05 11.47
N PRO A 90 8.87 -2.78 12.28
CA PRO A 90 8.21 -3.67 13.23
C PRO A 90 7.46 -4.84 12.57
N PRO A 91 7.32 -6.00 13.23
CA PRO A 91 6.53 -7.11 12.70
C PRO A 91 5.07 -6.68 12.57
N TRP A 92 4.46 -7.04 11.46
CA TRP A 92 3.03 -6.82 11.27
C TRP A 92 2.22 -7.54 12.36
N SER A 93 1.09 -6.95 12.75
CA SER A 93 0.14 -7.55 13.68
C SER A 93 -1.27 -7.23 13.23
N ALA A 94 -2.21 -8.14 13.45
CA ALA A 94 -3.62 -7.94 13.10
C ALA A 94 -4.26 -6.71 13.78
N ASP A 95 -3.64 -6.17 14.83
CA ASP A 95 -4.07 -4.91 15.44
C ASP A 95 -3.85 -3.69 14.52
N MET A 96 -2.92 -3.78 13.56
CA MET A 96 -2.66 -2.75 12.56
C MET A 96 -3.70 -2.72 11.44
N MET A 97 -4.59 -3.72 11.36
CA MET A 97 -5.70 -3.71 10.42
C MET A 97 -6.67 -2.57 10.73
N SER A 98 -7.26 -2.00 9.68
CA SER A 98 -8.39 -1.08 9.81
C SER A 98 -9.60 -1.79 10.45
N ASP A 99 -10.48 -1.03 11.13
CA ASP A 99 -11.68 -1.59 11.77
C ASP A 99 -12.55 -2.40 10.79
N ASP A 100 -12.62 -1.98 9.53
CA ASP A 100 -13.32 -2.67 8.44
C ASP A 100 -12.71 -4.05 8.14
N ALA A 101 -11.37 -4.13 8.01
CA ALA A 101 -10.66 -5.39 7.81
C ALA A 101 -10.77 -6.33 9.02
N LYS A 102 -10.76 -5.79 10.25
CA LYS A 102 -11.00 -6.58 11.47
C LYS A 102 -12.41 -7.19 11.47
N MET A 103 -13.41 -6.43 11.00
CA MET A 103 -14.79 -6.90 10.90
C MET A 103 -14.96 -7.99 9.85
N GLU A 104 -14.38 -7.81 8.65
CA GLU A 104 -14.44 -8.81 7.55
C GLU A 104 -13.77 -10.14 7.93
N LEU A 105 -12.68 -10.09 8.70
CA LEU A 105 -11.98 -11.29 9.18
C LEU A 105 -12.57 -11.89 10.46
N GLY A 106 -13.61 -11.28 11.04
CA GLY A 106 -14.29 -11.79 12.24
C GLY A 106 -13.49 -11.62 13.53
N PHE A 107 -12.63 -10.61 13.60
CA PHE A 107 -11.94 -10.21 14.84
C PHE A 107 -12.83 -9.36 15.77
N LEU A 108 -14.02 -8.95 15.33
CA LEU A 108 -15.00 -8.15 16.09
C LEU A 108 -16.36 -8.84 16.20
#